data_AF-A0A7J8F3P3-F1
#
_entry.id   AF-A0A7J8F3P3-F1
#
_cell.length_a   1.000
_cell.length_b   1.000
_cell.length_c   1.000
_cell.angle_alpha   90.00
_cell.angle_beta   90.00
_cell.angle_gamma   90.00
#
_symmetry.space_group_name_H-M   'P 1'
#
loop_
_entity.id
_entity.type
_entity.pdbx_description
1 polymer ?
#
loop_
_entity_poly.entity_id
_entity_poly.type
_entity_poly.pdbx_seq_one_letter_code
_entity_poly.pdbx_strand_id
1 'polypeptide(L)'
;MGYGLAAPSLIHLLLLPPPSLPHLSSLRPLDIEFLQRLCQTVNVVPVIARADSLTIEERENFRRQIQHDLKTHCIDVYPQKCFDDDINDRILNSKIRERIPFAVVGADREHLVNGKCVLGRKTKWGIVEVENMAHCEFPLLRDLLIRSHLQDLKDITHNVHYENYRVCRLNESDALPRGPGWVKLAPAPTSPPATPGPSKVRRRTQDNSTE
;
A
#
# COMPACT_ATOMS: atom_id res chain seq x y z
N MET A 1 -20.45 -19.20 7.68
CA MET A 1 -19.80 -18.07 8.37
C MET A 1 -18.30 -18.28 8.23
N GLY A 2 -17.70 -17.68 7.21
CA GLY A 2 -16.28 -17.88 6.89
C GLY A 2 -15.42 -17.07 7.85
N TYR A 3 -14.42 -17.73 8.43
CA TYR A 3 -13.41 -17.13 9.29
C TYR A 3 -12.72 -15.97 8.59
N GLY A 4 -12.64 -14.84 9.29
CA GLY A 4 -11.95 -13.65 8.84
C GLY A 4 -10.48 -13.97 8.56
N LEU A 5 -10.13 -13.99 7.29
CA LEU A 5 -8.78 -13.64 6.86
C LEU A 5 -8.58 -12.21 7.35
N ALA A 6 -7.66 -12.03 8.30
CA ALA A 6 -7.23 -10.72 8.74
C ALA A 6 -6.95 -9.89 7.48
N ALA A 7 -7.74 -8.83 7.27
CA ALA A 7 -7.52 -7.94 6.14
C ALA A 7 -6.06 -7.49 6.21
N PRO A 8 -5.23 -7.70 5.18
CA PRO A 8 -3.88 -7.19 5.18
C PRO A 8 -3.95 -5.70 5.48
N SER A 9 -3.14 -5.23 6.42
CA SER A 9 -3.08 -3.82 6.77
C SER A 9 -2.77 -3.06 5.48
N LEU A 10 -3.75 -2.26 5.00
CA LEU A 10 -3.68 -1.57 3.70
C LEU A 10 -2.49 -0.61 3.60
N ILE A 11 -1.92 -0.24 4.76
CA ILE A 11 -0.93 0.81 4.91
C ILE A 11 -0.07 0.48 6.12
N HIS A 12 1.25 0.59 5.97
CA HIS A 12 2.19 0.57 7.08
C HIS A 12 2.76 1.98 7.29
N LEU A 13 2.53 2.55 8.48
CA LEU A 13 3.13 3.82 8.90
C LEU A 13 4.49 3.54 9.51
N LEU A 14 5.55 4.07 8.90
CA LEU A 14 6.89 3.99 9.49
C LEU A 14 7.18 5.25 10.31
N LEU A 15 7.31 5.07 11.62
CA LEU A 15 7.67 6.12 12.56
C LEU A 15 9.18 6.28 12.59
N LEU A 16 9.68 7.34 11.98
CA LEU A 16 11.08 7.74 12.07
C LEU A 16 11.27 8.57 13.35
N PRO A 17 12.12 8.11 14.30
CA PRO A 17 12.38 8.88 15.50
C PRO A 17 13.10 10.19 15.15
N PRO A 18 12.84 11.28 15.89
CA PRO A 18 13.59 12.52 15.70
C PRO A 18 15.07 12.28 16.04
N PRO A 19 16.01 12.96 15.35
CA PRO A 19 17.43 12.83 15.63
C PRO A 19 17.71 13.22 17.08
N SER A 20 18.20 12.27 17.89
CA SER A 20 18.56 12.52 19.28
C SER A 20 19.87 13.29 19.43
N LEU A 21 20.68 13.39 18.36
CA LEU A 21 21.95 14.10 18.31
C LEU A 21 22.09 14.86 16.97
N PRO A 22 22.83 15.98 16.94
CA PRO A 22 23.05 16.80 15.72
C PRO A 22 23.79 16.09 14.59
N HIS A 23 24.32 14.88 14.83
CA HIS A 23 25.01 14.05 13.82
C HIS A 23 24.12 12.96 13.20
N LEU A 24 22.90 12.73 13.71
CA LEU A 24 22.02 11.67 13.23
C LEU A 24 21.02 12.21 12.18
N SER A 25 21.50 12.95 11.20
CA SER A 25 20.66 13.64 10.23
C SER A 25 20.00 12.71 9.20
N SER A 26 20.46 11.46 9.10
CA SER A 26 20.14 10.52 8.01
C SER A 26 19.41 9.27 8.52
N LEU A 27 18.69 8.59 7.63
CA LEU A 27 18.07 7.30 7.91
C LEU A 27 19.12 6.29 8.40
N ARG A 28 18.79 5.55 9.46
CA ARG A 28 19.69 4.52 9.96
C ARG A 28 19.77 3.40 8.91
N PRO A 29 20.91 2.69 8.77
CA PRO A 29 21.03 1.56 7.86
C PRO A 29 19.93 0.50 8.06
N LEU A 30 19.52 0.28 9.30
CA LEU A 30 18.40 -0.60 9.65
C LEU A 30 17.06 -0.11 9.06
N ASP A 31 16.79 1.20 9.12
CA ASP A 31 15.56 1.78 8.57
C ASP A 31 15.57 1.68 7.03
N ILE A 32 16.74 1.85 6.39
CA ILE A 32 16.92 1.69 4.94
C ILE A 32 16.63 0.26 4.51
N GLU A 33 17.26 -0.74 5.15
CA GLU A 33 17.06 -2.15 4.82
C GLU A 33 15.59 -2.57 5.06
N PHE A 34 15.00 -2.09 6.15
CA PHE A 34 13.61 -2.34 6.46
C PHE A 34 12.66 -1.73 5.42
N LEU A 35 12.87 -0.47 5.05
CA LEU A 35 12.09 0.22 4.02
C LEU A 35 12.19 -0.45 2.66
N GLN A 36 13.39 -0.85 2.25
CA GLN A 36 13.62 -1.55 0.98
C GLN A 36 12.81 -2.84 0.87
N ARG A 37 12.71 -3.61 1.96
CA ARG A 37 11.90 -4.83 1.99
C ARG A 37 10.41 -4.54 2.09
N LEU A 38 10.04 -3.55 2.90
CA LEU A 38 8.63 -3.26 3.18
C LEU A 38 7.92 -2.66 1.96
N CYS A 39 8.54 -1.71 1.24
CA CYS A 39 7.96 -1.09 0.06
C CYS A 39 7.64 -2.06 -1.09
N GLN A 40 8.24 -3.27 -1.10
CA GLN A 40 7.97 -4.31 -2.10
C GLN A 40 6.67 -5.08 -1.82
N THR A 41 6.14 -5.00 -0.60
CA THR A 41 5.04 -5.87 -0.15
C THR A 41 3.83 -5.10 0.36
N VAL A 42 3.99 -3.83 0.72
CA VAL A 42 2.91 -2.99 1.25
C VAL A 42 3.11 -1.52 0.87
N ASN A 43 2.04 -0.75 1.00
CA ASN A 43 2.12 0.71 0.92
C ASN A 43 2.76 1.27 2.19
N VAL A 44 3.81 2.07 2.02
CA VAL A 44 4.54 2.70 3.12
C VAL A 44 4.42 4.21 3.04
N VAL A 45 3.95 4.84 4.12
CA VAL A 45 3.96 6.30 4.29
C VAL A 45 4.88 6.63 5.46
N PRO A 46 6.07 7.21 5.21
CA PRO A 46 7.00 7.54 6.28
C PRO A 46 6.56 8.82 7.00
N VAL A 47 6.71 8.82 8.32
CA VAL A 47 6.33 9.95 9.17
C VAL A 47 7.43 10.23 10.20
N ILE A 48 7.69 11.50 10.47
CA ILE A 48 8.57 11.93 11.58
C ILE A 48 7.70 11.97 12.83
N ALA A 49 7.99 11.07 13.78
CA ALA A 49 7.27 11.00 15.04
C ALA A 49 7.73 12.10 16.01
N ARG A 50 6.85 12.51 16.93
CA ARG A 50 7.16 13.51 17.98
C ARG A 50 7.78 14.78 17.40
N ALA A 51 7.20 15.29 16.30
CA ALA A 51 7.74 16.47 15.63
C ALA A 51 7.79 17.74 16.51
N ASP A 52 7.07 17.76 17.65
CA ASP A 52 7.14 18.79 18.68
C ASP A 52 8.50 18.87 19.39
N SER A 53 9.36 17.85 19.25
CA SER A 53 10.72 17.87 19.77
C SER A 53 11.74 18.53 18.84
N LEU A 54 11.32 18.91 17.62
CA LEU A 54 12.18 19.53 16.62
C LEU A 54 11.74 20.96 16.37
N THR A 55 12.71 21.85 16.18
CA THR A 55 12.42 23.18 15.62
C THR A 55 11.97 23.06 14.17
N ILE A 56 11.34 24.12 13.65
CA ILE A 56 10.88 24.16 12.25
C ILE A 56 12.07 23.95 11.30
N GLU A 57 13.22 24.56 11.58
CA GLU A 57 14.42 24.44 10.75
C GLU A 57 14.99 23.00 10.76
N GLU A 58 15.13 22.41 11.95
CA GLU A 58 15.60 21.02 12.09
C GLU A 58 14.67 20.04 11.37
N ARG A 59 13.36 20.24 11.49
CA ARG A 59 12.35 19.43 10.81
C ARG A 59 12.49 19.50 9.28
N GLU A 60 12.67 20.69 8.72
CA GLU A 60 12.87 20.84 7.28
C GLU A 60 14.22 20.26 6.81
N ASN A 61 15.28 20.43 7.61
CA ASN A 61 16.59 19.83 7.31
C ASN A 61 16.50 18.29 7.33
N PHE A 62 15.83 17.72 8.33
CA PHE A 62 15.66 16.28 8.46
C PHE A 62 14.78 15.70 7.33
N ARG A 63 13.69 16.39 6.96
CA ARG A 63 12.87 16.01 5.80
C ARG A 63 13.70 15.92 4.53
N ARG A 64 14.51 16.96 4.25
CA ARG A 64 15.37 17.00 3.07
C ARG A 64 16.38 15.85 3.05
N GLN A 65 16.97 15.53 4.20
CA GLN A 65 17.91 14.42 4.29
C GLN A 65 17.20 13.07 4.07
N ILE A 66 16.05 12.81 4.70
CA ILE A 66 15.28 11.59 4.48
C ILE A 66 14.87 11.46 3.01
N GLN A 67 14.38 12.53 2.39
CA GLN A 67 14.03 12.53 0.95
C GLN A 67 15.23 12.23 0.06
N HIS A 68 16.43 12.71 0.44
CA HIS A 68 17.66 12.38 -0.27
C HIS A 68 18.01 10.89 -0.12
N ASP A 69 17.98 10.37 1.10
CA ASP A 69 18.30 8.97 1.39
C ASP A 69 17.33 8.01 0.67
N LEU A 70 16.02 8.30 0.67
CA LEU A 70 15.02 7.52 -0.05
C LEU A 70 15.33 7.45 -1.56
N LYS A 71 15.75 8.56 -2.17
CA LYS A 71 16.13 8.61 -3.60
C LYS A 71 17.43 7.85 -3.86
N THR A 72 18.44 8.03 -3.02
CA THR A 72 19.75 7.39 -3.16
C THR A 72 19.65 5.86 -3.03
N HIS A 73 18.75 5.36 -2.19
CA HIS A 73 18.54 3.93 -1.97
C HIS A 73 17.40 3.32 -2.81
N CYS A 74 16.85 4.07 -3.78
CA CYS A 74 15.74 3.66 -4.64
C CYS A 74 14.52 3.12 -3.86
N ILE A 75 14.16 3.79 -2.78
CA ILE A 75 13.01 3.45 -1.95
C ILE A 75 11.81 4.27 -2.41
N ASP A 76 10.88 3.60 -3.10
CA ASP A 76 9.62 4.21 -3.54
C ASP A 76 8.55 4.06 -2.46
N VAL A 77 8.27 5.17 -1.78
CA VAL A 77 7.19 5.29 -0.80
C VAL A 77 5.89 5.75 -1.46
N TYR A 78 4.77 5.52 -0.78
CA TYR A 78 3.46 5.95 -1.27
C TYR A 78 3.32 7.49 -1.23
N PRO A 79 2.73 8.13 -2.26
CA PRO A 79 2.30 7.57 -3.55
C PRO A 79 3.50 7.35 -4.50
N GLN A 80 3.61 6.16 -5.11
CA GLN A 80 4.71 5.83 -6.03
C GLN A 80 4.48 6.44 -7.42
N LYS A 81 5.56 6.87 -8.10
CA LYS A 81 5.46 7.56 -9.40
C LYS A 81 4.99 6.67 -10.54
N CYS A 82 5.21 5.37 -10.41
CA CYS A 82 4.77 4.37 -11.38
C CYS A 82 3.25 4.15 -11.39
N PHE A 83 2.53 4.63 -10.37
CA PHE A 83 1.08 4.49 -10.26
C PHE A 83 0.32 5.81 -10.52
N ASP A 84 0.98 6.85 -11.04
CA ASP A 84 0.26 8.05 -11.46
C ASP A 84 -0.42 7.80 -12.82
N ASP A 85 -1.74 7.63 -12.83
CA ASP A 85 -2.54 7.27 -14.01
C ASP A 85 -2.61 8.41 -15.04
N ASP A 86 -2.87 9.64 -14.58
CA ASP A 86 -3.00 10.82 -15.45
C ASP A 86 -2.19 12.05 -14.97
N ILE A 87 -2.28 13.15 -15.73
CA ILE A 87 -1.54 14.39 -15.43
C ILE A 87 -2.02 15.03 -14.12
N ASN A 88 -3.31 14.94 -13.81
CA ASN A 88 -3.86 15.51 -12.59
C ASN A 88 -3.34 14.74 -11.36
N ASP A 89 -3.31 13.41 -11.44
CA ASP A 89 -2.76 12.55 -10.40
C ASP A 89 -1.28 12.84 -10.17
N ARG A 90 -0.50 12.97 -11.26
CA ARG A 90 0.91 13.37 -11.16
C ARG A 90 1.09 14.68 -10.40
N ILE A 91 0.27 15.69 -10.70
CA ILE A 91 0.35 17.00 -10.04
C ILE A 91 -0.06 16.90 -8.56
N LEU A 92 -1.12 16.17 -8.26
CA LEU A 92 -1.62 15.98 -6.89
C LEU A 92 -0.60 15.19 -6.04
N ASN A 93 -0.13 14.06 -6.54
CA ASN A 93 0.81 13.18 -5.88
C ASN A 93 2.20 13.83 -5.73
N SER A 94 2.62 14.71 -6.67
CA SER A 94 3.86 15.50 -6.51
C SER A 94 3.82 16.36 -5.24
N LYS A 95 2.69 17.07 -5.01
CA LYS A 95 2.54 17.92 -3.82
C LYS A 95 2.58 17.11 -2.52
N ILE A 96 2.04 15.90 -2.53
CA ILE A 96 2.10 14.99 -1.38
C ILE A 96 3.53 14.53 -1.15
N ARG A 97 4.22 14.07 -2.22
CA ARG A 97 5.61 13.60 -2.16
C ARG A 97 6.58 14.68 -1.65
N GLU A 98 6.34 15.95 -1.95
CA GLU A 98 7.12 17.08 -1.43
C GLU A 98 7.01 17.25 0.09
N ARG A 99 5.87 16.86 0.68
CA ARG A 99 5.62 16.94 2.12
C ARG A 99 6.09 15.71 2.89
N ILE A 100 6.34 14.59 2.21
CA ILE A 100 6.75 13.34 2.82
C ILE A 100 8.24 13.38 3.20
N PRO A 101 8.65 12.94 4.40
CA PRO A 101 7.80 12.43 5.49
C PRO A 101 7.00 13.51 6.23
N PHE A 102 5.77 13.16 6.63
CA PHE A 102 4.91 14.04 7.43
C PHE A 102 5.42 14.17 8.87
N ALA A 103 5.53 15.39 9.35
CA ALA A 103 5.96 15.68 10.71
C ALA A 103 4.76 15.75 11.65
N VAL A 104 4.53 14.67 12.39
CA VAL A 104 3.30 14.47 13.17
C VAL A 104 3.54 14.48 14.67
N VAL A 105 2.54 14.97 15.39
CA VAL A 105 2.48 14.92 16.85
C VAL A 105 1.26 14.10 17.22
N GLY A 106 1.47 13.07 18.03
CA GLY A 106 0.38 12.28 18.59
C GLY A 106 -0.15 12.90 19.87
N ALA A 107 -1.46 12.85 20.06
CA ALA A 107 -2.12 13.19 21.32
C ALA A 107 -3.25 12.20 21.61
N ASP A 108 -3.41 11.88 22.89
CA ASP A 108 -4.44 11.00 23.45
C ASP A 108 -5.43 11.77 24.34
N ARG A 109 -5.24 13.08 24.51
CA ARG A 109 -6.03 13.92 25.41
C ARG A 109 -6.59 15.13 24.69
N GLU A 110 -7.78 15.52 25.11
CA GLU A 110 -8.42 16.75 24.70
C GLU A 110 -8.14 17.86 25.71
N HIS A 111 -8.05 19.09 25.20
CA HIS A 111 -7.84 20.28 25.99
C HIS A 111 -8.76 21.41 25.51
N LEU A 112 -9.17 22.28 26.44
CA LEU A 112 -9.96 23.46 26.11
C LEU A 112 -9.04 24.61 25.70
N VAL A 113 -9.07 25.00 24.43
CA VAL A 113 -8.31 26.13 23.88
C VAL A 113 -9.30 27.07 23.18
N ASN A 114 -9.33 28.34 23.58
CA ASN A 114 -10.25 29.35 23.03
C ASN A 114 -11.73 28.92 23.04
N GLY A 115 -12.15 28.20 24.09
CA GLY A 115 -13.53 27.69 24.24
C GLY A 115 -13.87 26.46 23.40
N LYS A 116 -12.90 25.87 22.67
CA LYS A 116 -13.08 24.64 21.89
C LYS A 116 -12.30 23.49 22.51
N CYS A 117 -12.91 22.31 22.59
CA CYS A 117 -12.20 21.07 22.92
C CYS A 117 -11.41 20.64 21.70
N VAL A 118 -10.09 20.63 21.83
CA VAL A 118 -9.15 20.26 20.76
C VAL A 118 -8.24 19.13 21.24
N LEU A 119 -7.96 18.17 20.35
CA LEU A 119 -6.99 17.12 20.63
C LEU A 119 -5.58 17.73 20.64
N GLY A 120 -4.85 17.55 21.74
CA GLY A 120 -3.56 18.22 21.88
C GLY A 120 -2.65 17.60 22.93
N ARG A 121 -1.36 17.91 22.80
CA ARG A 121 -0.32 17.48 23.73
C ARG A 121 0.06 18.66 24.62
N LYS A 122 -0.18 18.54 25.93
CA LYS A 122 0.24 19.54 26.92
C LYS A 122 1.74 19.43 27.18
N THR A 123 2.46 20.53 26.98
CA THR A 123 3.88 20.69 27.31
C THR A 123 4.07 21.73 28.42
N LYS A 124 5.31 21.98 28.83
CA LYS A 124 5.63 23.07 29.78
C LYS A 124 5.40 24.46 29.18
N TRP A 125 5.39 24.57 27.85
CA TRP A 125 5.35 25.83 27.11
C TRP A 125 3.96 26.16 26.55
N GLY A 126 3.03 25.20 26.56
CA GLY A 126 1.70 25.38 26.02
C GLY A 126 1.05 24.07 25.60
N ILE A 127 0.04 24.17 24.73
CA ILE A 127 -0.69 23.02 24.20
C ILE A 127 -0.43 22.93 22.71
N VAL A 128 0.12 21.82 22.27
CA VAL A 128 0.33 21.53 20.85
C VAL A 128 -0.95 20.90 20.33
N GLU A 129 -1.79 21.70 19.66
CA GLU A 129 -2.99 21.23 18.97
C GLU A 129 -2.63 20.35 17.77
N VAL A 130 -3.06 19.09 17.78
CA VAL A 130 -2.69 18.11 16.75
C VAL A 130 -3.42 18.35 15.43
N GLU A 131 -4.63 18.92 15.46
CA GLU A 131 -5.38 19.24 14.24
C GLU A 131 -5.00 20.60 13.61
N ASN A 132 -4.11 21.36 14.25
CA ASN A 132 -3.69 22.66 13.75
C ASN A 132 -2.47 22.53 12.83
N MET A 133 -2.61 22.91 11.56
CA MET A 133 -1.54 22.86 10.56
C MET A 133 -0.35 23.77 10.89
N ALA A 134 -0.52 24.78 11.76
CA ALA A 134 0.58 25.59 12.24
C ALA A 134 1.48 24.85 13.24
N HIS A 135 0.95 23.81 13.89
CA HIS A 135 1.67 23.04 14.92
C HIS A 135 2.26 21.74 14.38
N CYS A 136 1.52 20.99 13.56
CA CYS A 136 2.01 19.77 12.95
C CYS A 136 1.27 19.41 11.66
N GLU A 137 1.79 18.42 10.94
CA GLU A 137 1.27 17.98 9.64
C GLU A 137 0.33 16.78 9.77
N PHE A 138 -0.16 16.48 10.98
CA PHE A 138 -1.15 15.42 11.18
C PHE A 138 -2.42 15.60 10.33
N PRO A 139 -2.97 16.81 10.12
CA PRO A 139 -4.12 16.98 9.23
C PRO A 139 -3.86 16.48 7.80
N LEU A 140 -2.64 16.67 7.29
CA LEU A 140 -2.25 16.20 5.96
C LEU A 140 -2.20 14.67 5.91
N LEU A 141 -1.60 14.04 6.93
CA LEU A 141 -1.57 12.59 7.04
C LEU A 141 -2.98 12.00 7.14
N ARG A 142 -3.84 12.55 7.99
CA ARG A 142 -5.23 12.12 8.13
C ARG A 142 -5.97 12.22 6.80
N ASP A 143 -5.91 13.39 6.16
CA ASP A 143 -6.64 13.65 4.93
C ASP A 143 -6.14 12.78 3.77
N LEU A 144 -4.84 12.45 3.75
CA LEU A 144 -4.30 11.43 2.84
C LEU A 144 -4.96 10.06 3.09
N LEU A 145 -4.85 9.55 4.32
CA LEU A 145 -5.21 8.16 4.65
C LEU A 145 -6.72 7.88 4.60
N ILE A 146 -7.56 8.81 5.05
CA ILE A 146 -8.99 8.53 5.26
C ILE A 146 -9.94 9.32 4.36
N ARG A 147 -9.47 10.38 3.69
CA ARG A 147 -10.34 11.24 2.85
C ARG A 147 -10.03 11.14 1.37
N SER A 148 -8.78 11.35 0.99
CA SER A 148 -8.41 11.55 -0.42
C SER A 148 -7.91 10.28 -1.10
N HIS A 149 -7.07 9.49 -0.43
CA HIS A 149 -6.32 8.40 -1.09
C HIS A 149 -6.64 7.00 -0.57
N LEU A 150 -7.66 6.86 0.30
CA LEU A 150 -8.02 5.57 0.88
C LEU A 150 -8.34 4.51 -0.18
N GLN A 151 -9.00 4.91 -1.27
CA GLN A 151 -9.37 3.99 -2.34
C GLN A 151 -8.15 3.56 -3.16
N ASP A 152 -7.31 4.50 -3.57
CA ASP A 152 -6.05 4.21 -4.29
C ASP A 152 -5.12 3.28 -3.48
N LEU A 153 -5.00 3.53 -2.17
CA LEU A 153 -4.27 2.64 -1.26
C LEU A 153 -4.83 1.20 -1.26
N LYS A 154 -6.15 1.04 -1.35
CA LYS A 154 -6.77 -0.30 -1.47
C LYS A 154 -6.47 -0.91 -2.83
N ASP A 155 -6.57 -0.14 -3.90
CA ASP A 155 -6.40 -0.62 -5.26
C ASP A 155 -4.97 -1.07 -5.51
N ILE A 156 -3.96 -0.32 -5.05
CA ILE A 156 -2.55 -0.74 -5.11
C ILE A 156 -2.32 -1.98 -4.23
N THR A 157 -2.90 -2.02 -3.03
CA THR A 157 -2.76 -3.21 -2.16
C THR A 157 -3.30 -4.47 -2.82
N HIS A 158 -4.49 -4.37 -3.41
CA HIS A 158 -5.15 -5.51 -4.03
C HIS A 158 -4.50 -5.91 -5.35
N ASN A 159 -4.29 -4.95 -6.25
CA ASN A 159 -3.90 -5.23 -7.64
C ASN A 159 -2.40 -5.38 -7.84
N VAL A 160 -1.58 -4.87 -6.91
CA VAL A 160 -0.11 -4.96 -6.98
C VAL A 160 0.41 -5.88 -5.90
N HIS A 161 0.29 -5.48 -4.63
CA HIS A 161 0.96 -6.19 -3.54
C HIS A 161 0.42 -7.61 -3.34
N TYR A 162 -0.90 -7.74 -3.28
CA TYR A 162 -1.55 -9.05 -3.13
C TYR A 162 -1.39 -9.92 -4.38
N GLU A 163 -1.55 -9.35 -5.58
CA GLU A 163 -1.36 -10.11 -6.83
C GLU A 163 0.08 -10.61 -7.00
N ASN A 164 1.09 -9.80 -6.68
CA ASN A 164 2.48 -10.22 -6.67
C ASN A 164 2.69 -11.41 -5.71
N TYR A 165 2.17 -11.30 -4.49
CA TYR A 165 2.20 -12.40 -3.53
C TYR A 165 1.48 -13.65 -4.05
N ARG A 166 0.29 -13.50 -4.64
CA ARG A 166 -0.52 -14.60 -5.19
C ARG A 166 0.23 -15.35 -6.28
N VAL A 167 0.86 -14.63 -7.22
CA VAL A 167 1.68 -15.22 -8.28
C VAL A 167 2.88 -15.98 -7.71
N CYS A 168 3.63 -15.37 -6.79
CA CYS A 168 4.78 -16.03 -6.15
C CYS A 168 4.35 -17.35 -5.46
N ARG A 169 3.26 -17.33 -4.70
CA ARG A 169 2.76 -18.51 -3.97
C ARG A 169 2.26 -19.62 -4.88
N LEU A 170 1.58 -19.29 -5.98
CA LEU A 170 1.12 -20.29 -6.95
C LEU A 170 2.31 -20.97 -7.64
N ASN A 171 3.32 -20.20 -8.04
CA ASN A 171 4.52 -20.74 -8.67
C ASN A 171 5.36 -21.61 -7.70
N GLU A 172 5.41 -21.25 -6.41
CA GLU A 172 6.02 -22.08 -5.38
C GLU A 172 5.25 -23.40 -5.17
N SER A 173 3.92 -23.39 -5.25
CA SER A 173 3.13 -24.60 -5.13
C SER A 173 3.26 -25.55 -6.33
N ASP A 174 3.52 -25.03 -7.52
CA ASP A 174 3.88 -25.82 -8.71
C ASP A 174 5.30 -26.43 -8.62
N ALA A 175 6.16 -25.88 -7.75
CA ALA A 175 7.52 -26.36 -7.50
C ALA A 175 7.63 -27.38 -6.35
N LEU A 176 6.55 -27.65 -5.60
CA LEU A 176 6.51 -28.80 -4.70
C LEU A 176 6.63 -30.08 -5.55
N PRO A 177 7.38 -31.10 -5.11
CA PRO A 177 7.37 -32.38 -5.81
C PRO A 177 5.91 -32.78 -5.94
N ARG A 178 5.48 -33.15 -7.15
CA ARG A 178 4.21 -33.87 -7.37
C ARG A 178 4.06 -34.82 -6.19
N GLY A 179 2.99 -34.64 -5.41
CA GLY A 179 2.78 -35.38 -4.17
C GLY A 179 2.99 -36.89 -4.38
N PRO A 180 3.14 -37.68 -3.29
CA PRO A 180 3.33 -39.13 -3.40
C PRO A 180 2.34 -39.69 -4.42
N GLY A 181 2.84 -40.50 -5.36
CA GLY A 181 2.28 -40.81 -6.69
C GLY A 181 0.90 -41.49 -6.75
N TRP A 182 0.04 -41.26 -5.78
CA TRP A 182 -1.32 -41.76 -5.66
C TRP A 182 -2.39 -40.71 -6.02
N VAL A 183 -1.99 -39.45 -6.28
CA VAL A 183 -2.87 -38.44 -6.89
C VAL A 183 -2.32 -38.04 -8.26
N LYS A 184 -2.71 -38.79 -9.30
CA LYS A 184 -2.57 -38.34 -10.68
C LYS A 184 -3.71 -37.36 -10.98
N LEU A 185 -3.47 -36.06 -10.83
CA LEU A 185 -4.25 -35.08 -11.60
C LEU A 185 -3.84 -35.28 -13.07
N ALA A 186 -4.78 -35.79 -13.88
CA ALA A 186 -4.55 -35.97 -15.30
C ALA A 186 -4.19 -34.60 -15.92
N PRO A 187 -3.23 -34.52 -16.85
CA PRO A 187 -3.00 -33.30 -17.60
C PRO A 187 -4.29 -32.91 -18.31
N ALA A 188 -4.62 -31.62 -18.32
CA ALA A 188 -5.71 -31.11 -19.15
C ALA A 188 -5.48 -31.55 -20.61
N PRO A 189 -6.48 -32.10 -21.31
CA PRO A 189 -6.31 -32.57 -22.67
C PRO A 189 -5.98 -31.39 -23.59
N THR A 190 -4.77 -31.39 -24.16
CA THR A 190 -4.30 -30.41 -25.16
C THR A 190 -4.77 -30.75 -26.57
N SER A 191 -6.06 -31.02 -26.76
CA SER A 191 -6.66 -31.18 -28.09
C SER A 191 -7.86 -30.25 -28.24
N PRO A 192 -7.95 -29.46 -29.32
CA PRO A 192 -9.16 -28.70 -29.61
C PRO A 192 -10.34 -29.66 -29.85
N PRO A 193 -11.58 -29.25 -29.51
CA PRO A 193 -12.74 -30.12 -29.62
C PRO A 193 -12.98 -30.48 -31.09
N ALA A 194 -13.03 -31.78 -31.37
CA ALA A 194 -13.38 -32.30 -32.69
C ALA A 194 -14.84 -31.94 -33.03
N THR A 195 -15.03 -31.22 -34.12
CA THR A 195 -16.35 -30.88 -34.67
C THR A 195 -17.10 -32.16 -35.07
N PRO A 196 -18.38 -32.35 -34.68
CA PRO A 196 -19.15 -33.50 -35.13
C PRO A 196 -19.53 -33.34 -36.61
N GLY A 197 -19.07 -34.26 -37.46
CA GLY A 197 -19.52 -34.39 -38.85
C GLY A 197 -20.97 -34.91 -38.94
N PRO A 198 -21.67 -34.69 -40.07
CA PRO A 198 -23.11 -34.88 -40.15
C PRO A 198 -23.48 -36.37 -40.23
N SER A 199 -24.36 -36.79 -39.32
CA SER A 199 -24.98 -38.11 -39.28
C SER A 199 -25.80 -38.38 -40.55
N LYS A 200 -25.38 -39.36 -41.37
CA LYS A 200 -26.19 -39.89 -42.46
C LYS A 200 -27.41 -40.62 -41.89
N VAL A 201 -28.58 -39.99 -41.99
CA VAL A 201 -29.88 -40.63 -41.74
C VAL A 201 -30.16 -41.61 -42.88
N ARG A 202 -30.09 -42.91 -42.58
CA ARG A 202 -30.51 -44.00 -43.47
C ARG A 202 -32.02 -44.21 -43.31
N ARG A 203 -32.85 -43.57 -44.14
CA ARG A 203 -34.27 -43.92 -44.25
C ARG A 203 -34.41 -45.16 -45.13
N ARG A 204 -34.91 -46.24 -44.53
CA ARG A 204 -35.43 -47.42 -45.25
C ARG A 204 -36.82 -47.08 -45.78
N THR A 205 -37.03 -47.49 -47.01
CA THR A 205 -38.22 -47.45 -47.84
C THR A 205 -39.44 -48.06 -47.15
N GLN A 206 -40.60 -47.41 -47.29
CA GLN A 206 -41.88 -48.11 -47.36
C GLN A 206 -42.64 -47.63 -48.59
N ASP A 207 -43.01 -48.64 -49.34
CA ASP A 207 -43.79 -48.69 -50.57
C ASP A 207 -45.28 -48.51 -50.23
N ASN A 208 -46.01 -47.73 -51.02
CA ASN A 208 -47.38 -48.10 -51.43
C ASN A 208 -47.93 -47.18 -52.55
N SER A 209 -48.40 -47.85 -53.60
CA SER A 209 -49.37 -47.47 -54.64
C SER A 209 -50.57 -46.70 -54.06
N THR A 210 -51.38 -45.89 -54.75
CA THR A 210 -52.02 -45.89 -56.09
C THR A 210 -52.75 -44.51 -56.13
N GLU A 211 -52.74 -43.71 -57.18
CA GLU A 211 -53.66 -43.64 -58.33
C GLU A 211 -53.25 -42.39 -59.14
#